data_AF-A0A258CU31-F1
#
_entry.id   AF-A0A258CU31-F1
#
_cell.length_a   1.000
_cell.length_b   1.000
_cell.length_c   1.000
_cell.angle_alpha   90.00
_cell.angle_beta   90.00
_cell.angle_gamma   90.00
#
_symmetry.space_group_name_H-M   'P 1'
#
loop_
_entity.id
_entity.type
_entity.pdbx_description
1 polymer ?
#
loop_
_entity_poly.entity_id
_entity_poly.type
_entity_poly.pdbx_seq_one_letter_code
_entity_poly.pdbx_strand_id
1 'polypeptide(L)'
;MTVTPEPSVRALPERGSAPRPSRHFDFSILSADARYRLLASTIMPRPIAWVVTCSADGVVNAAPYSFFNLFGADRPVVALGILARPGAPKDTAANIRATGEFVVNLVPYGLVEAMNITCIEAPPEVDETVLAG
;
A
#
# COMPACT_ATOMS: atom_id res chain seq x y z
N MET A 1 -42.58 -27.11 8.73
CA MET A 1 -41.28 -26.69 9.28
C MET A 1 -41.41 -25.22 9.61
N THR A 2 -41.69 -24.93 10.88
CA THR A 2 -42.07 -23.61 11.40
C THR A 2 -40.80 -22.79 11.64
N VAL A 3 -40.69 -21.62 11.01
CA VAL A 3 -39.59 -20.68 11.24
C VAL A 3 -39.86 -19.96 12.56
N THR A 4 -39.06 -20.21 13.58
CA THR A 4 -39.03 -19.43 14.84
C THR A 4 -38.50 -18.02 14.55
N PRO A 5 -39.14 -16.94 15.04
CA PRO A 5 -38.60 -15.60 14.87
C PRO A 5 -37.39 -15.38 15.79
N GLU A 6 -36.38 -14.67 15.31
CA GLU A 6 -35.19 -14.28 16.09
C GLU A 6 -35.56 -13.44 17.34
N PRO A 7 -34.78 -13.52 18.43
CA PRO A 7 -34.98 -12.67 19.58
C PRO A 7 -34.69 -11.21 19.21
N SER A 8 -35.65 -10.32 19.51
CA SER A 8 -35.54 -8.89 19.31
C SER A 8 -34.24 -8.33 19.90
N VAL A 9 -33.38 -7.77 19.06
CA VAL A 9 -32.19 -7.01 19.48
C VAL A 9 -32.64 -5.84 20.33
N ARG A 10 -32.31 -5.89 21.63
CA ARG A 10 -32.57 -4.81 22.59
C ARG A 10 -31.72 -3.60 22.17
N ALA A 11 -32.38 -2.51 21.79
CA ALA A 11 -31.70 -1.25 21.48
C ALA A 11 -30.79 -0.85 22.65
N LEU A 12 -29.50 -0.65 22.36
CA LEU A 12 -28.55 -0.09 23.31
C LEU A 12 -29.01 1.31 23.70
N PRO A 13 -28.96 1.70 24.99
CA PRO A 13 -29.34 3.04 25.39
C PRO A 13 -28.43 4.05 24.67
N GLU A 14 -29.05 5.01 24.00
CA GLU A 14 -28.41 6.19 23.42
C GLU A 14 -27.61 6.89 24.54
N ARG A 15 -26.30 6.65 24.60
CA ARG A 15 -25.42 7.43 25.48
C ARG A 15 -25.40 8.84 24.94
N GLY A 16 -26.07 9.75 25.62
CA GLY A 16 -25.81 11.19 25.52
C GLY A 16 -24.34 11.44 25.89
N SER A 17 -23.45 11.34 24.91
CA SER A 17 -22.05 11.69 25.04
C SER A 17 -21.91 13.14 24.65
N ALA A 18 -21.47 13.98 25.59
CA ALA A 18 -20.89 15.28 25.24
C ALA A 18 -19.89 15.08 24.07
N PRO A 19 -19.82 16.01 23.11
CA PRO A 19 -18.93 15.85 21.95
C PRO A 19 -17.51 15.67 22.47
N ARG A 20 -16.88 14.54 22.09
CA ARG A 20 -15.45 14.33 22.38
C ARG A 20 -14.67 15.44 21.70
N PRO A 21 -13.59 15.96 22.30
CA PRO A 21 -12.75 16.93 21.64
C PRO A 21 -12.25 16.34 20.32
N SER A 22 -12.75 16.87 19.20
CA SER A 22 -12.31 16.51 17.85
C SER A 22 -11.27 17.52 17.38
N ARG A 23 -10.18 17.03 16.81
CA ARG A 23 -9.25 17.88 16.05
C ARG A 23 -9.60 17.82 14.58
N HIS A 24 -9.75 18.99 13.97
CA HIS A 24 -9.93 19.14 12.53
C HIS A 24 -8.60 19.51 11.89
N PHE A 25 -8.28 18.91 10.75
CA PHE A 25 -7.09 19.21 9.97
C PHE A 25 -7.52 19.69 8.58
N ASP A 26 -7.20 20.94 8.25
CA ASP A 26 -7.44 21.47 6.90
C ASP A 26 -6.30 21.08 5.96
N PHE A 27 -6.59 20.17 5.03
CA PHE A 27 -5.58 19.63 4.11
C PHE A 27 -5.08 20.65 3.09
N SER A 28 -5.79 21.77 2.87
CA SER A 28 -5.39 22.80 1.93
C SER A 28 -4.18 23.60 2.41
N ILE A 29 -4.02 23.74 3.74
CA ILE A 29 -2.93 24.51 4.37
C ILE A 29 -1.77 23.64 4.87
N LEU A 30 -1.95 22.32 4.94
CA LEU A 30 -0.88 21.41 5.36
C LEU A 30 0.25 21.33 4.32
N SER A 31 1.48 21.08 4.78
CA SER A 31 2.56 20.70 3.88
C SER A 31 2.30 19.30 3.31
N ALA A 32 2.94 18.96 2.18
CA ALA A 32 2.81 17.63 1.58
C ALA A 32 3.27 16.52 2.54
N ASP A 33 4.36 16.76 3.28
CA ASP A 33 4.88 15.85 4.29
C ASP A 33 3.91 15.67 5.47
N ALA A 34 3.29 16.75 5.97
CA ALA A 34 2.30 16.65 7.03
C ALA A 34 1.06 15.85 6.59
N ARG A 35 0.58 16.06 5.35
CA ARG A 35 -0.50 15.25 4.77
C ARG A 35 -0.11 13.77 4.68
N TYR A 36 1.09 13.48 4.17
CA TYR A 36 1.60 12.11 4.06
C TYR A 36 1.64 11.42 5.43
N ARG A 37 2.25 12.06 6.43
CA ARG A 37 2.37 11.50 7.78
C ARG A 37 1.00 11.26 8.41
N LEU A 38 0.05 12.18 8.26
CA LEU A 38 -1.30 12.03 8.80
C LEU A 38 -2.04 10.85 8.15
N LEU A 39 -2.01 10.73 6.82
CA LEU A 39 -2.65 9.62 6.11
C LEU A 39 -1.96 8.27 6.41
N ALA A 40 -0.62 8.22 6.36
CA ALA A 40 0.14 7.00 6.57
C ALA A 40 0.08 6.47 8.02
N SER A 41 -0.26 7.31 8.99
CA SER A 41 -0.45 6.89 10.39
C SER A 41 -1.89 6.56 10.75
N THR A 42 -2.87 7.05 9.98
CA THR A 42 -4.30 6.82 10.26
C THR A 42 -4.89 5.68 9.45
N ILE A 43 -4.40 5.44 8.23
CA ILE A 43 -4.84 4.35 7.36
C ILE A 43 -3.93 3.16 7.60
N MET A 44 -4.32 2.29 8.54
CA MET A 44 -3.56 1.11 8.96
C MET A 44 -4.49 -0.03 9.46
N PRO A 45 -4.04 -1.31 9.42
CA PRO A 45 -2.81 -1.80 8.77
C PRO A 45 -2.91 -1.70 7.24
N ARG A 46 -1.77 -1.56 6.56
CA ARG A 46 -1.70 -1.57 5.09
C ARG A 46 -0.98 -2.84 4.61
N PRO A 47 -1.55 -3.59 3.65
CA PRO A 47 -0.82 -4.69 3.04
C PRO A 47 0.38 -4.14 2.27
N ILE A 48 1.46 -4.91 2.23
CA ILE A 48 2.67 -4.58 1.47
C ILE A 48 2.63 -5.41 0.19
N ALA A 49 2.66 -4.72 -0.95
CA ALA A 49 3.00 -5.31 -2.24
C ALA A 49 4.52 -5.25 -2.41
N TRP A 50 5.18 -6.40 -2.41
CA TRP A 50 6.59 -6.49 -2.80
C TRP A 50 6.66 -6.76 -4.30
N VAL A 51 6.90 -5.68 -5.05
CA VAL A 51 6.70 -5.64 -6.49
C VAL A 51 8.02 -5.95 -7.18
N VAL A 52 7.99 -6.95 -8.06
CA VAL A 52 9.12 -7.32 -8.92
C VAL A 52 8.78 -6.92 -10.34
N THR A 53 9.74 -6.26 -11.00
CA THR A 53 9.64 -5.82 -12.39
C THR A 53 10.93 -6.16 -13.13
N CYS A 54 10.89 -6.12 -14.45
CA CYS A 54 12.06 -6.25 -15.31
C CYS A 54 12.16 -5.03 -16.23
N SER A 55 13.35 -4.46 -16.38
CA SER A 55 13.61 -3.40 -17.34
C SER A 55 13.62 -3.94 -18.78
N ALA A 56 13.61 -3.05 -19.77
CA ALA A 56 13.72 -3.45 -21.18
C ALA A 56 15.05 -4.16 -21.50
N ASP A 57 16.08 -3.89 -20.70
CA ASP A 57 17.42 -4.49 -20.83
C ASP A 57 17.57 -5.78 -20.01
N GLY A 58 16.50 -6.27 -19.38
CA GLY A 58 16.50 -7.52 -18.62
C GLY A 58 16.93 -7.40 -17.16
N VAL A 59 17.09 -6.18 -16.63
CA VAL A 59 17.49 -5.95 -15.23
C VAL A 59 16.28 -6.11 -14.32
N VAL A 60 16.37 -6.99 -13.33
CA VAL A 60 15.33 -7.18 -12.33
C VAL A 60 15.39 -6.06 -11.30
N ASN A 61 14.22 -5.52 -10.94
CA ASN A 61 14.06 -4.56 -9.85
C ASN A 61 13.01 -5.09 -8.87
N ALA A 62 13.30 -5.01 -7.57
CA ALA A 62 12.34 -5.34 -6.51
C ALA A 62 12.18 -4.16 -5.54
N ALA A 63 10.93 -3.80 -5.20
CA ALA A 63 10.66 -2.75 -4.23
C ALA A 63 9.31 -2.93 -3.51
N PRO A 64 9.19 -2.57 -2.22
CA PRO A 64 7.94 -2.70 -1.48
C PRO A 64 7.09 -1.42 -1.50
N TYR A 65 5.77 -1.61 -1.59
CA TYR A 65 4.77 -0.54 -1.64
C TYR A 65 3.60 -0.82 -0.72
N SER A 66 3.29 0.14 0.17
CA SER A 66 2.13 0.04 1.07
C SER A 66 0.89 0.79 0.59
N PHE A 67 0.96 1.47 -0.55
CA PHE A 67 -0.21 2.09 -1.20
C PHE A 67 -0.82 1.06 -2.16
N PHE A 68 -1.26 -0.06 -1.61
CA PHE A 68 -1.70 -1.24 -2.35
C PHE A 68 -3.04 -1.75 -1.82
N ASN A 69 -3.98 -2.08 -2.72
CA ASN A 69 -5.21 -2.77 -2.33
C ASN A 69 -5.91 -3.46 -3.54
N LEU A 70 -6.89 -4.31 -3.25
CA LEU A 70 -7.81 -4.93 -4.23
C LEU A 70 -8.94 -3.95 -4.61
N PHE A 71 -9.25 -3.87 -5.90
CA PHE A 71 -10.23 -2.93 -6.47
C PHE A 71 -11.34 -3.62 -7.30
N GLY A 72 -11.16 -4.89 -7.67
CA GLY A 72 -12.19 -5.66 -8.40
C GLY A 72 -11.95 -7.16 -8.28
N ALA A 73 -13.04 -7.93 -8.20
CA ALA A 73 -12.99 -9.39 -8.07
C ALA A 73 -13.44 -10.13 -9.35
N ASP A 74 -14.49 -9.64 -10.03
CA ASP A 74 -14.97 -10.21 -11.30
C ASP A 74 -13.95 -10.03 -12.43
N ARG A 75 -13.31 -8.86 -12.45
CA ARG A 75 -12.02 -8.65 -13.12
C ARG A 75 -11.01 -8.39 -12.00
N PRO A 76 -10.05 -9.31 -11.75
CA PRO A 76 -9.08 -9.14 -10.69
C PRO A 76 -8.24 -7.90 -10.98
N VAL A 77 -8.51 -6.82 -10.26
CA VAL A 77 -7.84 -5.53 -10.42
C VAL A 77 -7.30 -5.12 -9.06
N VAL A 78 -6.02 -4.77 -9.03
CA VAL A 78 -5.37 -4.15 -7.88
C VAL A 78 -4.96 -2.73 -8.21
N ALA A 79 -4.92 -1.87 -7.21
CA ALA A 79 -4.31 -0.55 -7.34
C ALA A 79 -2.96 -0.53 -6.62
N LEU A 80 -1.96 0.03 -7.29
CA LEU A 80 -0.61 0.21 -6.77
C LEU A 80 -0.21 1.68 -6.91
N GLY A 81 -0.07 2.37 -5.78
CA GLY A 81 0.39 3.75 -5.71
C GLY A 81 1.91 3.81 -5.64
N ILE A 82 2.54 4.30 -6.71
CA ILE A 82 3.99 4.53 -6.77
C ILE A 82 4.24 6.04 -6.73
N LEU A 83 4.75 6.54 -5.59
CA LEU A 83 5.13 7.94 -5.47
C LEU A 83 6.38 8.22 -6.32
N ALA A 84 6.34 9.30 -7.09
CA ALA A 84 7.47 9.74 -7.90
C ALA A 84 8.60 10.30 -7.02
N ARG A 85 9.84 10.19 -7.51
CA ARG A 85 10.97 10.96 -6.96
C ARG A 85 11.02 12.34 -7.63
N PRO A 86 11.59 13.37 -6.99
CA PRO A 86 11.85 14.64 -7.66
C PRO A 86 12.65 14.39 -8.95
N GLY A 87 12.12 14.85 -10.09
CA GLY A 87 12.79 14.78 -11.39
C GLY A 87 12.62 13.49 -12.19
N ALA A 88 12.13 12.38 -11.61
CA ALA A 88 11.96 11.13 -12.37
C ALA A 88 10.94 10.15 -11.74
N PRO A 89 10.36 9.22 -12.52
CA PRO A 89 9.67 8.07 -11.95
C PRO A 89 10.65 7.16 -11.18
N LYS A 90 10.11 6.35 -10.26
CA LYS A 90 10.83 5.18 -9.71
C LYS A 90 10.98 4.10 -10.77
N ASP A 91 12.00 3.27 -10.65
CA ASP A 91 12.32 2.24 -11.65
C ASP A 91 11.18 1.24 -11.84
N THR A 92 10.53 0.79 -10.76
CA THR A 92 9.26 0.02 -10.84
C THR A 92 8.21 0.66 -11.76
N ALA A 93 7.97 1.97 -11.65
CA ALA A 93 6.97 2.65 -12.50
C ALA A 93 7.46 2.84 -13.94
N ALA A 94 8.77 3.03 -14.14
CA ALA A 94 9.37 3.10 -15.47
C ALA A 94 9.27 1.74 -16.18
N ASN A 95 9.64 0.65 -15.49
CA ASN A 95 9.59 -0.72 -15.98
C ASN A 95 8.16 -1.12 -16.35
N ILE A 96 7.18 -0.92 -15.45
CA ILE A 96 5.77 -1.22 -15.73
C ILE A 96 5.25 -0.48 -16.96
N ARG A 97 5.66 0.78 -17.17
CA ARG A 97 5.25 1.55 -18.36
C ARG A 97 5.91 1.06 -19.64
N ALA A 98 7.15 0.57 -19.55
CA ALA A 98 7.91 0.08 -20.70
C ALA A 98 7.48 -1.33 -21.12
N THR A 99 7.23 -2.23 -20.16
CA THR A 99 6.98 -3.66 -20.41
C THR A 99 5.52 -4.05 -20.27
N GLY A 100 4.72 -3.29 -19.52
CA GLY A 100 3.33 -3.63 -19.21
C GLY A 100 3.16 -4.75 -18.16
N GLU A 101 4.26 -5.23 -17.57
CA GLU A 101 4.27 -6.44 -16.74
C GLU A 101 4.95 -6.22 -15.39
N PHE A 102 4.42 -6.87 -14.36
CA PHE A 102 4.99 -6.92 -13.02
C PHE A 102 4.38 -8.06 -12.21
N VAL A 103 5.03 -8.44 -11.11
CA VAL A 103 4.53 -9.42 -10.14
C VAL A 103 4.38 -8.76 -8.78
N VAL A 104 3.25 -9.00 -8.11
CA VAL A 104 3.03 -8.61 -6.72
C VAL A 104 3.23 -9.82 -5.82
N ASN A 105 4.21 -9.74 -4.94
CA ASN A 105 4.43 -10.74 -3.90
C ASN A 105 3.89 -10.21 -2.57
N LEU A 106 3.13 -11.05 -1.85
CA LEU A 106 2.80 -10.79 -0.46
C LEU A 106 4.00 -11.16 0.40
N VAL A 107 4.33 -10.32 1.38
CA VAL A 107 5.53 -10.50 2.21
C VAL A 107 5.22 -11.43 3.38
N PRO A 108 5.76 -12.67 3.40
CA PRO A 108 5.67 -13.50 4.59
C PRO A 108 6.58 -12.93 5.68
N TYR A 109 6.25 -13.21 6.95
CA TYR A 109 7.01 -12.70 8.09
C TYR A 109 8.51 -13.03 8.03
N GLY A 110 8.86 -14.23 7.54
CA GLY A 110 10.26 -14.68 7.42
C GLY A 110 11.10 -13.92 6.39
N LEU A 111 10.48 -13.12 5.50
CA LEU A 111 11.18 -12.34 4.47
C LEU A 111 11.08 -10.82 4.71
N VAL A 112 10.65 -10.38 5.89
CA VAL A 112 10.49 -8.94 6.18
C VAL A 112 11.82 -8.20 6.08
N GLU A 113 12.92 -8.78 6.56
CA GLU A 113 14.25 -8.16 6.48
C GLU A 113 14.75 -8.05 5.04
N ALA A 114 14.66 -9.16 4.28
CA ALA A 114 14.99 -9.20 2.86
C ALA A 114 14.18 -8.17 2.06
N MET A 115 12.87 -8.13 2.26
CA MET A 115 12.00 -7.12 1.64
C MET A 115 12.42 -5.70 2.03
N ASN A 116 12.77 -5.44 3.28
CA ASN A 116 13.19 -4.11 3.72
C ASN A 116 14.52 -3.67 3.10
N ILE A 117 15.44 -4.61 2.80
CA ILE A 117 16.67 -4.32 2.04
C ILE A 117 16.33 -3.75 0.66
N THR A 118 15.27 -4.25 0.01
CA THR A 118 14.83 -3.73 -1.31
C THR A 118 14.20 -2.33 -1.27
N CYS A 119 14.15 -1.65 -0.11
CA CYS A 119 13.74 -0.25 -0.01
C CYS A 119 14.84 0.77 -0.42
N ILE A 120 16.07 0.31 -0.63
CA ILE A 120 17.22 1.19 -0.90
C ILE A 120 17.04 1.98 -2.21
N GLU A 121 17.69 3.14 -2.29
CA GLU A 121 17.82 3.88 -3.56
C GLU A 121 19.02 3.32 -4.33
N ALA A 122 18.86 2.13 -4.90
CA ALA A 122 19.86 1.53 -5.78
C ALA A 122 19.85 2.19 -7.17
N PRO A 123 20.99 2.20 -7.90
CA PRO A 123 21.01 2.52 -9.32
C PRO A 123 20.15 1.55 -10.14
N PRO A 124 19.55 1.97 -11.28
CA PRO A 124 18.65 1.13 -12.09
C PRO A 124 19.27 -0.16 -12.64
N GLU A 125 20.61 -0.24 -12.67
CA GLU A 125 21.37 -1.40 -13.15
C GLU A 125 21.57 -2.48 -12.07
N VAL A 126 21.15 -2.21 -10.83
CA VAL A 126 21.34 -3.11 -9.69
C VAL A 126 20.08 -3.92 -9.44
N ASP A 127 20.25 -5.24 -9.38
CA ASP A 127 19.19 -6.16 -8.97
C ASP A 127 19.10 -6.23 -7.44
N GLU A 128 18.07 -5.62 -6.84
CA GLU A 128 17.89 -5.62 -5.39
C GLU A 128 17.55 -7.00 -4.83
N THR A 129 17.08 -7.94 -5.64
CA THR A 129 16.82 -9.32 -5.17
C THR A 129 18.11 -10.02 -4.79
N VAL A 130 19.19 -9.77 -5.54
CA VAL A 130 20.52 -10.30 -5.23
C VAL A 130 21.07 -9.71 -3.93
N LEU A 131 20.75 -8.44 -3.63
CA LEU A 131 21.14 -7.79 -2.39
C LEU A 131 20.35 -8.30 -1.17
N ALA A 132 19.09 -8.68 -1.39
CA ALA A 132 18.20 -9.17 -0.35
C ALA A 132 18.48 -10.63 0.06
N GLY A 133 19.14 -11.41 -0.81
CA GLY A 133 19.47 -12.83 -0.61
C GLY A 133 18.29 -13.78 -0.86
#